data_AF-A0A3D3A6R5-F1
#
_entry.id   AF-A0A3D3A6R5-F1
#
_cell.length_a   1.000
_cell.length_b   1.000
_cell.length_c   1.000
_cell.angle_alpha   90.00
_cell.angle_beta   90.00
_cell.angle_gamma   90.00
#
_symmetry.space_group_name_H-M   'P 1'
#
loop_
_entity.id
_entity.type
_entity.pdbx_description
1 polymer ?
#
loop_
_entity_poly.entity_id
_entity_poly.type
_entity_poly.pdbx_seq_one_letter_code
_entity_poly.pdbx_strand_id
1 'polypeptide(L)'
;MPSTPPDLLARLLKDVERASGMEITCTRDCEVLSEELRAFDGRFPVSVSTLRRCFGLIEAPGNFSQTTLNTLARYVGHSSFRAWSSNPQDPTTAAR
;
A
#
# COMPACT_ATOMS: atom_id res chain seq x y z
N MET A 1 -15.36 12.20 8.10
CA MET A 1 -14.62 11.54 7.01
C MET A 1 -14.46 10.08 7.37
N PRO A 2 -14.60 9.11 6.44
CA PRO A 2 -14.55 7.70 6.79
C PRO A 2 -13.13 7.31 7.21
N SER A 3 -12.99 6.96 8.49
CA SER A 3 -11.78 6.38 9.08
C SER A 3 -11.49 5.06 8.35
N THR A 4 -10.32 4.92 7.74
CA THR A 4 -9.94 3.62 7.16
C THR A 4 -9.71 2.66 8.32
N PRO A 5 -10.45 1.54 8.43
CA PRO A 5 -10.29 0.64 9.55
C PRO A 5 -8.89 0.01 9.51
N PRO A 6 -8.22 -0.11 10.67
CA PRO A 6 -6.85 -0.61 10.75
C PRO A 6 -6.70 -2.03 10.19
N ASP A 7 -7.73 -2.86 10.29
CA ASP A 7 -7.74 -4.23 9.76
C ASP A 7 -7.61 -4.27 8.22
N LEU A 8 -8.28 -3.35 7.52
CA LEU A 8 -8.16 -3.24 6.07
C LEU A 8 -6.78 -2.74 5.67
N LEU A 9 -6.23 -1.76 6.40
CA LEU A 9 -4.89 -1.28 6.10
C LEU A 9 -3.85 -2.38 6.27
N ALA A 10 -3.88 -3.12 7.39
CA ALA A 10 -2.94 -4.21 7.65
C ALA A 10 -3.00 -5.30 6.56
N ARG A 11 -4.19 -5.60 6.05
CA ARG A 11 -4.38 -6.59 5.00
C ARG A 11 -3.87 -6.10 3.65
N LEU A 12 -4.08 -4.82 3.31
CA LEU A 12 -3.53 -4.23 2.09
C LEU A 12 -2.01 -4.27 2.10
N LEU A 13 -1.41 -3.98 3.25
CA LEU A 13 0.05 -3.99 3.42
C LEU A 13 0.62 -5.39 3.24
N LYS A 14 -0.03 -6.43 3.78
CA LYS A 14 0.35 -7.82 3.54
C LYS A 14 0.30 -8.22 2.06
N ASP A 15 -0.72 -7.77 1.34
CA ASP A 15 -0.78 -8.03 -0.10
C ASP A 15 0.35 -7.27 -0.81
N VAL A 16 0.67 -6.03 -0.39
CA VAL A 16 1.79 -5.24 -0.95
C VAL A 16 3.13 -5.91 -0.69
N GLU A 17 3.38 -6.43 0.51
CA GLU A 17 4.57 -7.24 0.84
C GLU A 17 4.68 -8.47 -0.05
N ARG A 18 3.56 -9.13 -0.32
CA ARG A 18 3.51 -10.28 -1.24
C ARG A 18 3.79 -9.87 -2.68
N ALA A 19 3.27 -8.72 -3.12
CA ALA A 19 3.46 -8.21 -4.48
C ALA A 19 4.89 -7.71 -4.72
N SER A 20 5.50 -7.05 -3.73
CA SER A 20 6.90 -6.63 -3.78
C SER A 20 7.88 -7.79 -3.56
N GLY A 21 7.42 -8.89 -2.97
CA GLY A 21 8.27 -10.03 -2.63
C GLY A 21 9.22 -9.76 -1.46
N MET A 22 8.96 -8.72 -0.66
CA MET A 22 9.73 -8.36 0.54
C MET A 22 8.82 -8.05 1.73
N GLU A 23 9.24 -8.48 2.92
CA GLU A 23 8.60 -8.08 4.18
C GLU A 23 9.10 -6.71 4.62
N ILE A 24 8.19 -5.78 4.88
CA ILE A 24 8.53 -4.42 5.27
C ILE A 24 8.64 -4.38 6.79
N THR A 25 9.86 -4.59 7.28
CA THR A 25 10.15 -4.62 8.73
C THR A 25 10.93 -3.40 9.18
N CYS A 26 11.65 -2.75 8.26
CA CYS A 26 12.58 -1.68 8.54
C CYS A 26 12.33 -0.44 7.69
N THR A 27 12.91 0.69 8.10
CA THR A 27 12.88 1.94 7.31
C THR A 27 13.48 1.74 5.92
N ARG A 28 14.54 0.93 5.79
CA ARG A 28 15.18 0.60 4.51
C ARG A 28 14.20 -0.05 3.54
N ASP A 29 13.38 -0.98 4.02
CA ASP A 29 12.40 -1.67 3.18
C ASP A 29 11.33 -0.69 2.68
N CYS A 30 10.95 0.29 3.52
CA CYS A 30 10.08 1.38 3.10
C CYS A 30 10.72 2.28 2.02
N GLU A 31 12.04 2.48 2.04
CA GLU A 31 12.75 3.21 0.99
C GLU A 31 12.68 2.46 -0.34
N VAL A 32 13.01 1.17 -0.32
CA VAL A 32 12.95 0.31 -1.52
C VAL A 32 11.53 0.28 -2.08
N LEU A 33 10.52 0.03 -1.23
CA LEU A 33 9.12 0.01 -1.66
C LEU A 33 8.66 1.37 -2.21
N SER A 34 9.13 2.48 -1.63
CA SER A 34 8.84 3.83 -2.13
C SER A 34 9.41 4.04 -3.53
N GLU A 35 10.61 3.53 -3.79
CA GLU A 35 11.24 3.62 -5.12
C GLU A 35 10.53 2.71 -6.12
N GLU A 36 10.15 1.50 -5.74
CA GLU A 36 9.38 0.59 -6.59
C GLU A 36 8.00 1.16 -6.94
N LEU A 37 7.27 1.66 -5.96
CA LEU A 37 5.98 2.33 -6.17
C LEU A 37 6.13 3.55 -7.10
N ARG A 38 7.24 4.28 -6.98
CA ARG A 38 7.55 5.42 -7.86
C ARG A 38 7.92 4.98 -9.28
N ALA A 39 8.59 3.84 -9.44
CA ALA A 39 8.87 3.25 -10.74
C ALA A 39 7.60 2.72 -11.43
N PHE A 40 6.68 2.15 -10.64
CA PHE A 40 5.41 1.60 -11.12
C PHE A 40 4.36 2.68 -11.42
N ASP A 41 4.09 3.57 -10.45
CA ASP A 41 3.12 4.67 -10.56
C ASP A 41 3.79 5.99 -10.18
N GLY A 42 4.70 6.45 -11.06
CA GLY A 42 5.42 7.72 -10.90
C GLY A 42 4.52 8.97 -10.90
N ARG A 43 3.22 8.79 -11.16
CA ARG A 43 2.20 9.86 -11.12
C ARG A 43 1.77 10.16 -9.69
N PHE A 44 1.80 9.16 -8.80
CA PHE A 44 1.44 9.29 -7.39
C PHE A 44 2.49 8.62 -6.49
N PRO A 45 3.72 9.17 -6.39
CA PRO A 45 4.76 8.60 -5.55
C PRO A 45 4.35 8.64 -4.07
N VAL A 46 4.51 7.51 -3.38
CA VAL A 46 4.26 7.40 -1.94
C VAL A 46 5.57 7.56 -1.22
N SER A 47 5.71 8.62 -0.41
CA SER A 47 6.94 8.86 0.36
C SER A 47 7.17 7.79 1.43
N VAL A 48 8.43 7.50 1.72
CA VAL A 48 8.89 6.64 2.83
C VAL A 48 8.23 7.01 4.15
N SER A 49 8.10 8.31 4.45
CA SER A 49 7.42 8.81 5.65
C SER A 49 5.96 8.35 5.74
N THR A 50 5.27 8.21 4.61
CA THR A 50 3.88 7.73 4.54
C THR A 50 3.84 6.22 4.71
N LEU A 51 4.75 5.48 4.06
CA LEU A 51 4.87 4.03 4.22
C LEU A 51 5.17 3.66 5.67
N ARG A 52 6.14 4.33 6.31
CA ARG A 52 6.46 4.11 7.74
C ARG A 52 5.24 4.26 8.64
N ARG A 53 4.33 5.17 8.31
CA ARG A 53 3.05 5.33 9.03
C ARG A 53 2.05 4.23 8.68
N CYS A 54 1.94 3.83 7.41
CA CYS A 54 1.09 2.72 6.99
C CYS A 54 1.48 1.42 7.72
N PHE A 55 2.77 1.08 7.71
CA PHE A 55 3.32 -0.12 8.34
C PHE A 55 3.42 -0.05 9.87
N GLY A 56 2.93 1.03 10.50
CA GLY A 56 2.94 1.16 11.95
C GLY A 56 4.33 1.35 12.56
N LEU A 57 5.36 1.69 11.77
CA LEU A 57 6.71 2.02 12.24
C LEU A 57 6.77 3.37 12.97
N ILE A 58 5.78 4.24 12.78
CA ILE A 58 5.64 5.53 13.46
C ILE A 58 4.18 5.73 13.84
N GLU A 59 3.92 6.25 15.04
CA GLU A 59 2.60 6.71 15.45
C GLU A 59 2.11 7.86 14.55
N ALA A 60 1.00 7.64 13.87
CA ALA A 60 0.43 8.58 12.93
C ALA A 60 -0.96 9.04 13.37
N PRO A 61 -1.13 10.30 13.79
CA PRO A 61 -2.45 10.89 13.99
C PRO A 61 -2.98 11.35 12.63
N GLY A 62 -3.43 10.44 11.77
CA GLY A 62 -3.96 10.89 10.48
C GLY A 62 -4.31 9.83 9.48
N ASN A 63 -5.55 9.92 9.00
CA ASN A 63 -6.08 9.17 7.86
C ASN A 63 -5.15 9.27 6.63
N PHE A 64 -4.95 8.14 5.96
CA PHE A 64 -4.27 8.11 4.67
C PHE A 64 -5.17 8.66 3.57
N SER A 65 -4.58 9.39 2.63
CA SER A 65 -5.30 9.88 1.46
C SER A 65 -5.82 8.69 0.64
N GLN A 66 -7.05 8.80 0.12
CA GLN A 66 -7.60 7.81 -0.81
C GLN A 66 -6.68 7.56 -2.00
N THR A 67 -5.96 8.58 -2.47
CA THR A 67 -4.96 8.45 -3.53
C THR A 67 -3.86 7.47 -3.15
N THR A 68 -3.28 7.57 -1.94
CA THR A 68 -2.25 6.64 -1.45
C THR A 68 -2.79 5.22 -1.35
N LEU A 69 -3.99 5.05 -0.79
CA LEU A 69 -4.64 3.75 -0.70
C LEU A 69 -4.93 3.14 -2.08
N ASN A 70 -5.33 3.98 -3.04
CA ASN A 70 -5.54 3.56 -4.43
C ASN A 70 -4.23 3.19 -5.11
N THR A 71 -3.13 3.92 -4.89
CA THR A 71 -1.82 3.56 -5.43
C THR A 71 -1.36 2.21 -4.91
N LEU A 72 -1.46 1.98 -3.59
CA LEU A 72 -1.15 0.69 -2.99
C LEU A 72 -2.05 -0.42 -3.56
N ALA A 73 -3.36 -0.19 -3.67
CA ALA A 73 -4.29 -1.15 -4.28
C ALA A 73 -3.93 -1.47 -5.75
N ARG A 74 -3.50 -0.49 -6.53
CA ARG A 74 -3.03 -0.69 -7.92
C ARG A 74 -1.75 -1.47 -8.00
N TYR A 75 -0.84 -1.25 -7.06
CA TYR A 75 0.40 -2.00 -6.98
C TYR A 75 0.15 -3.50 -6.74
N VAL A 76 -0.88 -3.85 -5.97
CA VAL A 76 -1.34 -5.25 -5.80
C VAL A 76 -2.24 -5.77 -6.93
N GLY A 77 -2.49 -4.98 -7.98
CA GLY A 77 -3.26 -5.40 -9.16
C GLY A 77 -4.75 -5.00 -9.15
N HIS A 78 -5.20 -4.15 -8.24
CA HIS A 78 -6.60 -3.70 -8.17
C HIS A 78 -6.78 -2.24 -8.64
N SER A 79 -7.91 -1.94 -9.28
CA SER A 79 -8.17 -0.60 -9.83
C SER A 79 -8.26 0.52 -8.77
N SER A 80 -8.69 0.19 -7.56
CA SER A 80 -8.87 1.12 -6.43
C SER A 80 -8.93 0.39 -5.09
N PHE A 81 -8.69 1.12 -3.99
CA PHE A 81 -8.80 0.60 -2.63
C PHE A 81 -10.19 0.01 -2.34
N ARG A 82 -11.25 0.63 -2.87
CA ARG A 82 -12.62 0.13 -2.73
C ARG A 82 -12.82 -1.21 -3.43
N ALA A 83 -12.21 -1.40 -4.61
CA ALA A 83 -12.27 -2.66 -5.34
C ALA A 83 -11.50 -3.76 -4.61
N TRP A 84 -10.31 -3.43 -4.10
CA TRP A 84 -9.51 -4.33 -3.25
C TRP A 84 -10.26 -4.71 -1.97
N SER A 85 -10.80 -3.74 -1.23
CA SER A 85 -11.50 -4.00 0.04
C SER A 85 -12.81 -4.80 -0.14
N SER A 86 -13.41 -4.74 -1.33
CA SER A 86 -14.63 -5.49 -1.66
C SER A 86 -14.35 -6.88 -2.21
N ASN A 87 -13.13 -7.15 -2.68
CA ASN A 87 -12.75 -8.42 -3.29
C ASN A 87 -11.70 -9.14 -2.43
N PRO A 88 -12.11 -9.95 -1.45
CA PRO A 88 -11.20 -10.64 -0.54
C PRO A 88 -10.36 -11.77 -1.18
N GLN A 89 -10.48 -12.01 -2.50
CA GLN A 89 -9.92 -13.16 -3.22
C GLN A 89 -9.47 -12.71 -4.62
N ASP A 90 -8.17 -12.46 -4.83
CA ASP A 90 -7.39 -12.82 -6.05
C ASP A 90 -6.15 -11.90 -6.21
N PRO A 91 -4.95 -12.35 -5.78
CA PRO A 91 -3.69 -11.68 -6.10
C PRO A 91 -3.07 -12.17 -7.44
N THR A 92 -3.87 -12.55 -8.44
CA THR A 92 -3.40 -13.23 -9.68
C THR A 92 -3.93 -12.56 -10.95
N THR A 93 -3.83 -11.24 -11.07
CA THR A 93 -3.99 -10.60 -12.38
C THR A 93 -3.22 -9.28 -12.53
N ALA A 94 -1.89 -9.35 -12.45
CA ALA A 94 -1.02 -8.26 -12.92
C ALA A 94 0.25 -8.80 -13.55
N ALA A 95 0.10 -9.75 -14.48
CA ALA A 95 1.11 -10.06 -15.47
C ALA A 95 0.52 -9.69 -16.83
N ARG A 96 0.78 -8.45 -17.28
CA ARG A 96 0.66 -8.08 -18.68
C ARG A 96 1.51 -6.87 -19.01
#